data_AF-A0A497KHX1-F1
#
_entry.id   AF-A0A497KHX1-F1
#
_cell.length_a   1.000
_cell.length_b   1.000
_cell.length_c   1.000
_cell.angle_alpha   90.00
_cell.angle_beta   90.00
_cell.angle_gamma   90.00
#
_symmetry.space_group_name_H-M   'P 1'
#
loop_
_entity.id
_entity.type
_entity.pdbx_description
1 polymer ?
#
loop_
_entity_poly.entity_id
_entity_poly.type
_entity_poly.pdbx_seq_one_letter_code
_entity_poly.pdbx_strand_id
1 'polypeptide(L)' 'MRLEPEERRRIYEYMRRNGYSRLTIKILMSYNPDGMDRLTVILGKGTDYDYRLLDEPDFREKEIQRFLELTKSG' A
#
# COMPACT_ATOMS: atom_id res chain seq x y z
N MET A 1 -6.81 -10.79 -0.01
CA MET A 1 -7.53 -10.60 1.29
C MET A 1 -8.53 -9.43 1.23
N ARG A 2 -9.70 -9.49 1.91
CA ARG A 2 -10.64 -8.34 2.04
C ARG A 2 -10.45 -7.67 3.40
N LEU A 3 -9.92 -6.44 3.41
CA LEU A 3 -9.78 -5.62 4.62
C LEU A 3 -11.10 -4.95 5.01
N GLU A 4 -11.43 -4.95 6.29
CA GLU A 4 -12.58 -4.22 6.84
C GLU A 4 -12.35 -2.69 6.74
N PRO A 5 -13.42 -1.87 6.66
CA PRO A 5 -13.29 -0.42 6.54
C PRO A 5 -12.44 0.22 7.66
N GLU A 6 -12.57 -0.26 8.89
CA GLU A 6 -11.80 0.22 10.04
C GLU A 6 -10.32 -0.12 9.96
N GLU A 7 -9.98 -1.31 9.46
CA GLU A 7 -8.60 -1.75 9.24
C GLU A 7 -7.93 -0.92 8.16
N ARG A 8 -8.62 -0.70 7.04
CA ARG A 8 -8.15 0.19 5.96
C ARG A 8 -7.86 1.59 6.48
N ARG A 9 -8.76 2.14 7.30
CA ARG A 9 -8.58 3.46 7.90
C ARG A 9 -7.36 3.50 8.82
N ARG A 10 -7.18 2.49 9.68
CA ARG A 10 -6.02 2.39 10.58
C ARG A 10 -4.70 2.31 9.83
N ILE A 11 -4.60 1.44 8.82
CA ILE A 11 -3.39 1.33 7.98
C ILE A 11 -3.11 2.66 7.28
N TYR A 12 -4.15 3.28 6.69
CA TYR A 12 -4.03 4.59 6.04
C TYR A 12 -3.47 5.66 6.98
N GLU A 13 -4.05 5.80 8.17
CA GLU A 13 -3.63 6.81 9.15
C GLU A 13 -2.19 6.54 9.65
N TYR A 14 -1.85 5.28 9.91
CA TYR A 14 -0.50 4.88 10.31
C TYR A 14 0.53 5.21 9.23
N MET A 15 0.31 4.77 7.99
CA MET A 15 1.24 5.03 6.89
C MET A 15 1.39 6.53 6.63
N ARG A 16 0.28 7.28 6.69
CA ARG A 16 0.33 8.74 6.55
C ARG A 16 1.16 9.41 7.65
N ARG A 17 1.00 8.99 8.91
CA ARG A 17 1.77 9.53 10.05
C ARG A 17 3.26 9.19 9.95
N ASN A 18 3.60 8.06 9.36
CA ASN A 18 4.99 7.61 9.16
C ASN A 18 5.61 8.12 7.84
N GLY A 19 4.95 9.04 7.12
CA GLY A 19 5.54 9.72 5.96
C GLY A 19 5.51 8.94 4.65
N TYR A 20 4.73 7.86 4.55
CA TYR A 20 4.56 7.13 3.29
C TYR A 20 3.86 7.99 2.24
N SER A 21 4.27 7.83 0.98
CA SER A 21 3.69 8.58 -0.14
C SER A 21 2.23 8.20 -0.37
N ARG A 22 1.44 9.14 -0.92
CA ARG A 22 0.04 8.86 -1.30
C ARG A 22 -0.06 7.77 -2.36
N LEU A 23 0.92 7.67 -3.26
CA LEU A 23 1.00 6.64 -4.29
C LEU A 23 1.17 5.25 -3.65
N THR A 24 2.13 5.12 -2.75
CA THR A 24 2.41 3.87 -2.00
C THR A 24 1.18 3.38 -1.25
N ILE A 25 0.51 4.28 -0.53
CA ILE A 25 -0.71 3.94 0.22
C ILE A 25 -1.82 3.50 -0.74
N LYS A 26 -1.97 4.19 -1.89
CA LYS A 26 -2.97 3.84 -2.90
C LYS A 26 -2.68 2.47 -3.52
N ILE A 27 -1.44 2.18 -3.89
CA ILE A 27 -1.04 0.89 -4.46
C ILE A 27 -1.28 -0.26 -3.46
N LEU A 28 -0.89 -0.07 -2.20
CA LEU A 28 -1.08 -1.06 -1.15
C LEU A 28 -2.57 -1.35 -0.89
N MET A 29 -3.41 -0.31 -0.84
CA MET A 29 -4.84 -0.44 -0.53
C MET A 29 -5.70 -0.87 -1.71
N SER A 30 -5.23 -0.66 -2.94
CA SER A 30 -5.96 -1.04 -4.16
C SER A 30 -5.79 -2.53 -4.46
N TYR A 31 -6.92 -3.24 -4.49
CA TYR A 31 -6.96 -4.62 -4.97
C TYR A 31 -6.58 -4.71 -6.45
N ASN A 32 -6.86 -3.66 -7.23
CA ASN A 32 -6.44 -3.52 -8.60
C ASN A 32 -5.89 -2.10 -8.82
N PRO A 33 -4.55 -1.88 -8.72
CA PRO A 33 -3.96 -0.59 -9.00
C PRO A 33 -4.34 -0.19 -10.42
N ASP A 34 -4.91 1.01 -10.56
CA ASP A 34 -5.45 1.46 -11.83
C ASP A 34 -4.33 1.68 -12.86
N GLY A 35 -4.69 1.82 -14.14
CA GLY A 35 -3.71 2.06 -15.19
C GLY A 35 -2.86 3.32 -14.95
N MET A 36 -3.37 4.28 -14.17
CA MET A 36 -2.68 5.51 -13.82
C MET A 36 -1.62 5.29 -12.74
N ASP A 37 -1.87 4.41 -11.76
CA ASP A 37 -0.90 4.03 -10.73
C ASP A 37 0.29 3.32 -11.37
N ARG A 38 0.01 2.36 -12.26
CA ARG A 38 1.05 1.68 -13.04
C ARG A 38 1.84 2.66 -13.90
N LEU A 39 1.16 3.55 -14.62
CA LEU A 39 1.82 4.57 -15.44
C LEU A 39 2.68 5.51 -14.59
N THR A 40 2.19 5.94 -13.43
CA THR A 40 2.93 6.83 -12.52
C THR A 40 4.22 6.17 -12.05
N VAL A 41 4.16 4.90 -11.70
CA VAL A 41 5.33 4.12 -11.32
C VAL A 41 6.27 3.95 -12.52
N ILE A 42 5.79 3.47 -13.67
CA ILE A 42 6.56 3.27 -14.93
C ILE A 42 7.25 4.55 -15.41
N LEU A 43 6.65 5.72 -15.22
CA LEU A 43 7.24 7.03 -15.56
C LEU A 43 8.37 7.44 -14.59
N GLY A 44 8.86 6.53 -13.75
CA GLY A 44 9.97 6.74 -12.83
C GLY A 44 9.61 7.58 -11.60
N LYS A 45 8.32 7.76 -11.30
CA LYS A 45 7.88 8.53 -10.12
C LYS A 45 7.59 7.65 -8.90
N GLY A 46 7.63 6.33 -9.07
CA GLY A 46 7.54 5.36 -7.98
C GLY A 46 8.91 4.96 -7.44
N THR A 47 8.93 4.48 -6.20
CA THR A 47 10.09 3.84 -5.58
C THR A 47 10.16 2.36 -5.92
N ASP A 48 11.30 1.70 -5.73
CA ASP A 48 11.43 0.24 -5.87
C ASP A 48 10.38 -0.53 -5.05
N TYR A 49 10.02 0.01 -3.89
CA TYR A 49 8.97 -0.54 -3.05
C TYR A 49 7.59 -0.47 -3.72
N ASP A 50 7.27 0.63 -4.42
CA ASP A 50 6.02 0.78 -5.17
C ASP A 50 5.93 -0.20 -6.35
N TYR A 51 7.04 -0.41 -7.07
CA TYR A 51 7.12 -1.43 -8.13
C TYR A 51 6.85 -2.83 -7.58
N ARG A 52 7.50 -3.20 -6.47
CA ARG A 52 7.27 -4.51 -5.86
C ARG A 52 5.84 -4.68 -5.36
N LEU A 53 5.26 -3.64 -4.76
CA LEU A 53 3.85 -3.68 -4.40
C LEU A 53 2.96 -3.89 -5.63
N LEU A 54 3.26 -3.28 -6.78
CA LEU A 54 2.48 -3.44 -8.02
C LEU A 54 2.62 -4.84 -8.63
N ASP A 55 3.85 -5.35 -8.74
CA ASP A 55 4.21 -6.52 -9.55
C ASP A 55 4.15 -7.83 -8.78
N GLU A 56 4.29 -7.81 -7.45
CA GLU A 56 4.30 -8.99 -6.59
C GLU A 56 3.06 -9.00 -5.66
N PRO A 57 1.93 -9.64 -6.06
CA PRO A 57 0.73 -9.73 -5.23
C PRO A 57 0.99 -10.32 -3.83
N ASP A 58 1.83 -11.35 -3.74
CA ASP A 58 2.19 -12.00 -2.46
C ASP A 58 2.96 -11.05 -1.54
N PHE A 59 3.82 -10.20 -2.10
CA PHE A 59 4.53 -9.17 -1.34
C PHE A 59 3.56 -8.12 -0.81
N ARG A 60 2.61 -7.67 -1.64
CA ARG A 60 1.55 -6.75 -1.23
C ARG A 60 0.71 -7.33 -0.08
N GLU A 61 0.30 -8.60 -0.18
CA GLU A 61 -0.47 -9.24 0.89
C GLU A 61 0.33 -9.34 2.20
N LYS A 62 1.62 -9.67 2.13
CA LYS A 62 2.51 -9.68 3.31
C LYS A 62 2.65 -8.28 3.93
N GLU A 63 2.82 -7.24 3.13
CA GLU A 63 2.90 -5.88 3.65
C GLU A 63 1.58 -5.42 4.28
N ILE A 64 0.42 -5.79 3.71
CA ILE A 64 -0.88 -5.52 4.35
C ILE A 64 -0.93 -6.16 5.76
N GLN A 65 -0.54 -7.43 5.89
CA GLN A 65 -0.51 -8.11 7.20
C GLN A 65 0.44 -7.43 8.18
N ARG A 66 1.64 -7.09 7.71
CA ARG A 66 2.63 -6.35 8.49
C ARG A 66 2.05 -5.03 9.02
N PHE A 67 1.40 -4.24 8.18
CA PHE A 67 0.79 -2.98 8.63
C PHE A 67 -0.40 -3.19 9.57
N LEU A 68 -1.20 -4.25 9.39
CA LEU A 68 -2.24 -4.61 10.36
C LEU A 68 -1.65 -4.86 11.74
N GLU A 69 -0.56 -5.61 11.84
CA GLU A 69 0.13 -5.88 13.10
C GLU A 69 0.70 -4.60 13.72
N LEU A 70 1.38 -3.78 12.92
CA LEU A 70 1.94 -2.50 13.37
C LEU A 70 0.86 -1.55 13.91
N THR A 71 -0.34 -1.56 13.31
CA THR A 71 -1.47 -0.73 13.77
C THR A 71 -2.18 -1.26 15.03
N LYS A 72 -1.91 -2.50 15.44
CA LYS A 72 -2.41 -3.06 16.71
C LYS A 72 -1.47 -2.76 17.88
N SER A 73 -0.18 -2.55 17.59
CA SER A 73 0.87 -2.32 18.59
C SER A 73 1.21 -0.85 18.84
N GLY A 74 0.63 0.08 18.08
CA GLY A 74 0.80 1.53 18.24
C GLY A 74 -0.49 2.23 18.62
#